data_AF-A0A6B3F848-F1
#
_entry.id   AF-A0A6B3F848-F1
#
_cell.length_a   1.000
_cell.length_b   1.000
_cell.length_c   1.000
_cell.angle_alpha   90.00
_cell.angle_beta   90.00
_cell.angle_gamma   90.00
#
_symmetry.space_group_name_H-M   'P 1'
#
loop_
_entity.id
_entity.type
_entity.pdbx_description
1 polymer ?
#
loop_
_entity_poly.entity_id
_entity_poly.type
_entity_poly.pdbx_seq_one_letter_code
_entity_poly.pdbx_strand_id
1 'polypeptide(L)'
;QEFHDLDSPVPPEERTVANSHAKAHVRGIWDGEDDRLQEAMDGFVLSGAVKLYRADRGVADGPFRHHTMLVHQSVRKDDHAELALRLNSMWHQAGYASAEGHVRLAALWEADFKHVSDARAAQLPNPGTYDELRPYISRARQLITKGGNPVIIVNGDSDKYFEQLDLDFDRTPNVWKILVGGTKLSRGFTVEGLTVTYYRRMTRQADTLMQMGRWFGFRPGYQDLVRLYIGRQEPMTKTSTADLYEAFEAICRDEELFRAELKQYSELVDGKPQVVPAEVPPLVAQHLPWIKPSARNKMFNAELVEIRSPGKAIEPSVYPESADAL
;
A
#
# COMPACT_ATOMS: atom_id res chain seq x y z
N GLN A 1 -4.81 -9.10 -0.10
CA GLN A 1 -4.05 -10.29 0.34
C GLN A 1 -2.63 -9.97 0.80
N GLU A 2 -1.89 -9.04 0.20
CA GLU A 2 -0.43 -8.95 0.43
C GLU A 2 0.03 -8.18 1.70
N PHE A 3 -0.85 -7.43 2.38
CA PHE A 3 -0.51 -6.67 3.60
C PHE A 3 -1.24 -7.10 4.86
N HIS A 4 -2.23 -7.99 4.74
CA HIS A 4 -3.14 -8.30 5.81
C HIS A 4 -3.21 -9.79 6.09
N ASP A 5 -3.59 -10.12 7.31
CA ASP A 5 -3.66 -11.49 7.80
C ASP A 5 -5.12 -11.93 8.03
N LEU A 6 -6.07 -11.36 7.28
CA LEU A 6 -7.52 -11.53 7.48
C LEU A 6 -7.97 -12.99 7.51
N ASP A 7 -7.35 -13.84 6.68
CA ASP A 7 -7.65 -15.27 6.59
C ASP A 7 -6.52 -16.14 7.14
N SER A 8 -5.61 -15.55 7.93
CA SER A 8 -4.50 -16.30 8.50
C SER A 8 -5.01 -17.26 9.58
N PRO A 9 -4.72 -18.57 9.47
CA PRO A 9 -5.07 -19.54 10.49
C PRO A 9 -4.18 -19.39 11.74
N VAL A 10 -3.15 -18.54 11.70
CA VAL A 10 -2.20 -18.32 12.79
C VAL A 10 -2.74 -17.26 13.75
N PRO A 11 -2.87 -17.59 15.06
CA PRO A 11 -3.29 -16.64 16.08
C PRO A 11 -2.35 -15.41 16.15
N PRO A 12 -2.87 -14.19 16.42
CA PRO A 12 -2.07 -12.95 16.44
C PRO A 12 -0.78 -13.00 17.28
N GLU A 13 -0.81 -13.71 18.40
CA GLU A 13 0.29 -13.90 19.35
C GLU A 13 1.43 -14.77 18.80
N GLU A 14 1.11 -15.73 17.93
CA GLU A 14 2.08 -16.64 17.28
C GLU A 14 2.61 -16.08 15.95
N ARG A 15 2.10 -14.92 15.53
CA ARG A 15 2.54 -14.30 14.27
C ARG A 15 4.00 -13.87 14.37
N THR A 16 4.76 -14.14 13.32
CA THR A 16 6.14 -13.73 13.10
C THR A 16 6.27 -13.07 11.74
N VAL A 17 7.41 -12.46 11.44
CA VAL A 17 7.67 -11.93 10.10
C VAL A 17 7.61 -13.01 9.02
N ALA A 18 7.81 -14.28 9.36
CA ALA A 18 7.74 -15.39 8.39
C ALA A 18 6.30 -15.74 7.99
N ASN A 19 5.33 -15.65 8.91
CA ASN A 19 3.97 -16.12 8.70
C ASN A 19 2.89 -15.01 8.69
N SER A 20 3.25 -13.75 8.96
CA SER A 20 2.34 -12.60 8.98
C SER A 20 2.78 -11.50 8.01
N HIS A 21 1.90 -11.16 7.07
CA HIS A 21 2.09 -10.07 6.12
C HIS A 21 2.12 -8.72 6.85
N ALA A 22 1.24 -8.55 7.84
CA ALA A 22 1.20 -7.33 8.64
C ALA A 22 2.53 -7.12 9.40
N LYS A 23 3.03 -8.15 10.10
CA LYS A 23 4.31 -8.03 10.85
C LYS A 23 5.49 -7.79 9.91
N ALA A 24 5.53 -8.44 8.74
CA ALA A 24 6.61 -8.27 7.80
C ALA A 24 6.65 -6.86 7.18
N HIS A 25 5.51 -6.29 6.80
CA HIS A 25 5.47 -5.13 5.91
C HIS A 25 4.89 -3.86 6.51
N VAL A 26 4.04 -3.95 7.55
CA VAL A 26 3.27 -2.80 8.06
C VAL A 26 3.93 -2.17 9.28
N ARG A 27 4.10 -0.86 9.25
CA ARG A 27 4.62 -0.04 10.35
C ARG A 27 3.55 0.99 10.70
N GLY A 28 2.88 0.78 11.83
CA GLY A 28 1.86 1.71 12.32
C GLY A 28 2.47 3.03 12.78
N ILE A 29 1.77 4.12 12.53
CA ILE A 29 2.04 5.46 13.06
C ILE A 29 0.90 5.82 14.01
N TRP A 30 1.21 6.02 15.28
CA TRP A 30 0.25 6.35 16.34
C TRP A 30 0.45 7.80 16.81
N ASP A 31 -0.57 8.38 17.44
CA ASP A 31 -0.48 9.74 17.97
C ASP A 31 0.44 9.81 19.18
N GLY A 32 1.21 10.90 19.31
CA GLY A 32 2.20 11.08 20.38
C GLY A 32 3.54 10.32 20.20
N GLU A 33 3.68 9.46 19.19
CA GLU A 33 4.97 8.91 18.75
C GLU A 33 5.68 9.85 17.76
N ASP A 34 6.98 9.65 17.53
CA ASP A 34 7.65 10.22 16.36
C ASP A 34 6.89 9.76 15.09
N ASP A 35 6.70 10.66 14.12
CA ASP A 35 5.84 10.38 12.97
C ASP A 35 6.42 9.34 11.99
N ARG A 36 7.57 8.77 12.35
CA ARG A 36 8.33 7.71 11.67
C ARG A 36 8.76 8.07 10.25
N LEU A 37 8.68 9.33 9.86
CA LEU A 37 9.05 9.74 8.51
C LEU A 37 10.56 9.54 8.26
N GLN A 38 11.40 9.80 9.27
CA GLN A 38 12.84 9.54 9.18
C GLN A 38 13.13 8.05 9.03
N GLU A 39 12.47 7.20 9.82
CA GLU A 39 12.59 5.74 9.72
C GLU A 39 12.19 5.24 8.32
N ALA A 40 11.11 5.76 7.76
CA ALA A 40 10.69 5.44 6.40
C ALA A 40 11.73 5.85 5.34
N MET A 41 12.34 7.03 5.47
CA MET A 41 13.43 7.47 4.58
C MET A 41 14.67 6.59 4.71
N ASP A 42 15.02 6.20 5.94
CA ASP A 42 16.14 5.29 6.19
C ASP A 42 15.87 3.90 5.58
N GLY A 43 14.65 3.38 5.74
CA GLY A 43 14.20 2.14 5.09
C GLY A 43 14.24 2.22 3.57
N PHE A 44 13.95 3.40 3.00
CA PHE A 44 14.07 3.63 1.56
C PHE A 44 15.53 3.56 1.10
N VAL A 45 16.47 4.11 1.86
CA VAL A 45 17.92 3.99 1.57
C VAL A 45 18.40 2.55 1.71
N LEU A 46 18.01 1.85 2.78
CA LEU A 46 18.37 0.44 3.02
C LEU A 46 17.87 -0.47 1.91
N SER A 47 16.58 -0.38 1.55
CA SER A 47 16.00 -1.20 0.48
C SER A 47 16.69 -0.95 -0.87
N GLY A 48 17.09 0.30 -1.16
CA GLY A 48 17.88 0.62 -2.35
C GLY A 48 19.27 0.00 -2.32
N ALA A 49 19.94 0.03 -1.17
CA ALA A 49 21.24 -0.61 -1.01
C ALA A 49 21.15 -2.13 -1.14
N VAL A 50 20.10 -2.78 -0.64
CA VAL A 50 19.91 -4.24 -0.77
C VAL A 50 19.68 -4.64 -2.22
N LYS A 51 18.91 -3.85 -2.98
CA LYS A 51 18.77 -4.06 -4.44
C LYS A 51 20.13 -4.02 -5.15
N LEU A 52 20.97 -3.04 -4.82
CA LEU A 52 22.32 -2.94 -5.40
C LEU A 52 23.23 -4.11 -4.98
N TYR A 53 23.19 -4.51 -3.71
CA TYR A 53 23.89 -5.68 -3.20
C TYR A 53 23.49 -6.95 -3.96
N ARG A 54 22.19 -7.18 -4.15
CA ARG A 54 21.67 -8.33 -4.89
C ARG A 54 22.10 -8.31 -6.35
N ALA A 55 22.07 -7.15 -7.00
CA ALA A 55 22.52 -6.99 -8.38
C ALA A 55 24.02 -7.32 -8.54
N ASP A 56 24.87 -6.85 -7.61
CA ASP A 56 26.31 -7.18 -7.59
C ASP A 56 26.57 -8.69 -7.43
N ARG A 57 25.64 -9.41 -6.80
CA ARG A 57 25.68 -10.86 -6.61
C ARG A 57 24.96 -11.67 -7.68
N GLY A 58 24.65 -11.05 -8.83
CA GLY A 58 24.14 -11.73 -10.01
C GLY A 58 22.63 -11.97 -10.01
N VAL A 59 21.86 -11.34 -9.11
CA VAL A 59 20.39 -11.29 -9.26
C VAL A 59 20.05 -10.38 -10.43
N ALA A 60 19.12 -10.82 -11.28
CA ALA A 60 18.66 -10.02 -12.41
C ALA A 60 18.23 -8.62 -11.96
N ASP A 61 18.73 -7.59 -12.65
CA ASP A 61 18.56 -6.18 -12.32
C ASP A 61 17.21 -5.62 -12.77
N GLY A 62 16.49 -6.31 -13.66
CA GLY A 62 15.18 -5.89 -14.18
C GLY A 62 14.21 -5.41 -13.09
N PRO A 63 13.90 -6.23 -12.06
CA PRO A 63 13.06 -5.81 -10.92
C PRO A 63 13.65 -4.65 -10.10
N PHE A 64 14.96 -4.41 -10.19
CA PHE A 64 15.68 -3.37 -9.44
C PHE A 64 15.94 -2.10 -10.26
N ARG A 65 15.50 -2.08 -11.53
CA ARG A 65 15.65 -0.94 -12.44
C ARG A 65 15.13 0.36 -11.83
N HIS A 66 14.04 0.30 -11.08
CA HIS A 66 13.45 1.47 -10.41
C HIS A 66 13.45 1.30 -8.89
N HIS A 67 13.50 2.42 -8.20
CA HIS A 67 13.48 2.45 -6.74
C HIS A 67 12.76 3.69 -6.22
N THR A 68 11.50 3.53 -5.86
CA THR A 68 10.67 4.67 -5.47
C THR A 68 10.16 4.55 -4.04
N MET A 69 9.98 5.71 -3.43
CA MET A 69 9.22 5.87 -2.20
C MET A 69 8.01 6.74 -2.50
N LEU A 70 6.86 6.43 -1.93
CA LEU A 70 5.69 7.29 -2.00
C LEU A 70 5.40 7.91 -0.64
N VAL A 71 5.17 9.22 -0.58
CA VAL A 71 4.72 9.92 0.62
C VAL A 71 3.43 10.66 0.31
N HIS A 72 2.35 10.32 1.01
CA HIS A 72 1.03 10.88 0.77
C HIS A 72 0.29 11.16 2.07
N GLN A 73 0.12 12.45 2.39
CA GLN A 73 -0.53 12.91 3.62
C GLN A 73 -1.81 13.72 3.35
N SER A 74 -1.87 14.46 2.24
CA SER A 74 -2.99 15.35 1.91
C SER A 74 -3.38 15.26 0.42
N VAL A 75 -4.46 15.93 0.03
CA VAL A 75 -4.81 16.18 -1.39
C VAL A 75 -4.39 17.57 -1.87
N ARG A 76 -4.05 18.46 -0.94
CA ARG A 76 -3.79 19.87 -1.22
C ARG A 76 -2.38 20.03 -1.76
N LYS A 77 -2.24 20.79 -2.84
CA LYS A 77 -0.95 21.06 -3.47
C LYS A 77 0.01 21.81 -2.53
N ASP A 78 -0.51 22.70 -1.69
CA ASP A 78 0.29 23.44 -0.72
C ASP A 78 0.91 22.50 0.31
N ASP A 79 0.11 21.59 0.88
CA ASP A 79 0.58 20.56 1.82
C ASP A 79 1.65 19.66 1.17
N HIS A 80 1.55 19.38 -0.14
CA HIS A 80 2.59 18.63 -0.87
C HIS A 80 3.90 19.42 -0.98
N ALA A 81 3.83 20.73 -1.21
CA ALA A 81 5.01 21.58 -1.29
C ALA A 81 5.72 21.68 0.07
N GLU A 82 4.96 21.87 1.15
CA GLU A 82 5.47 21.87 2.53
C GLU A 82 6.12 20.52 2.88
N LEU A 83 5.45 19.41 2.58
CA LEU A 83 5.97 18.07 2.81
C LEU A 83 7.25 17.80 2.02
N ALA A 84 7.34 18.26 0.77
CA ALA A 84 8.55 18.11 -0.03
C ALA A 84 9.72 18.93 0.55
N LEU A 85 9.48 20.15 1.03
CA LEU A 85 10.50 20.95 1.71
C LEU A 85 11.00 20.25 2.98
N ARG A 86 10.07 19.70 3.77
CA ARG A 86 10.40 18.92 4.97
C ARG A 86 11.26 17.71 4.64
N LEU A 87 10.85 16.89 3.66
CA LEU A 87 11.60 15.72 3.21
C LEU A 87 13.01 16.06 2.72
N ASN A 88 13.17 17.12 1.92
CA ASN A 88 14.49 17.57 1.48
C ASN A 88 15.36 18.00 2.67
N SER A 89 14.78 18.73 3.63
CA SER A 89 15.50 19.17 4.84
C SER A 89 15.96 17.98 5.68
N MET A 90 15.06 17.02 5.92
CA MET A 90 15.37 15.76 6.61
C MET A 90 16.44 14.96 5.88
N TRP A 91 16.38 14.86 4.55
CA TRP A 91 17.38 14.14 3.76
C TRP A 91 18.79 14.71 3.94
N HIS A 92 18.94 16.03 3.95
CA HIS A 92 20.23 16.68 4.17
C HIS A 92 20.73 16.52 5.61
N GLN A 93 19.83 16.53 6.59
CA GLN A 93 20.15 16.36 8.01
C GLN A 93 20.37 14.90 8.41
N ALA A 94 19.84 13.94 7.64
CA ALA A 94 19.89 12.51 7.94
C ALA A 94 21.31 11.93 8.01
N GLY A 95 22.31 12.63 7.46
CA GLY A 95 23.71 12.24 7.61
C GLY A 95 24.05 10.91 6.95
N TYR A 96 23.47 10.59 5.78
CA TYR A 96 23.72 9.31 5.09
C TYR A 96 25.17 9.06 4.63
N ALA A 97 26.07 10.02 4.87
CA ALA A 97 27.51 9.89 4.68
C ALA A 97 28.32 10.01 6.00
N SER A 98 27.64 10.21 7.14
CA SER A 98 28.25 10.37 8.46
C SER A 98 28.14 9.08 9.28
N ALA A 99 28.97 8.96 10.31
CA ALA A 99 28.92 7.82 11.24
C ALA A 99 27.55 7.68 11.91
N GLU A 100 26.95 8.80 12.34
CA GLU A 100 25.63 8.84 12.98
C GLU A 100 24.53 8.28 12.08
N GLY A 101 24.50 8.67 10.80
CA GLY A 101 23.54 8.12 9.85
C GLY A 101 23.74 6.63 9.63
N HIS A 102 24.99 6.16 9.56
CA HIS A 102 25.26 4.74 9.43
C HIS A 102 24.88 3.92 10.68
N VAL A 103 25.03 4.47 11.89
CA VAL A 103 24.55 3.83 13.13
C VAL A 103 23.04 3.67 13.11
N ARG A 104 22.31 4.71 12.69
CA ARG A 104 20.84 4.67 12.59
C ARG A 104 20.36 3.65 11.54
N LEU A 105 20.99 3.63 10.37
CA LEU A 105 20.72 2.65 9.32
C LEU A 105 21.03 1.21 9.76
N ALA A 106 22.13 0.99 10.48
CA ALA A 106 22.49 -0.31 11.03
C ALA A 106 21.44 -0.81 12.03
N ALA A 107 21.00 0.07 12.94
CA ALA A 107 19.95 -0.25 13.91
C ALA A 107 18.64 -0.65 13.22
N LEU A 108 18.20 0.09 12.20
CA LEU A 108 16.99 -0.25 11.44
C LEU A 108 17.15 -1.54 10.60
N TRP A 109 18.32 -1.77 10.03
CA TRP A 109 18.63 -3.00 9.30
C TRP A 109 18.46 -4.23 10.22
N GLU A 110 19.11 -4.21 11.37
CA GLU A 110 19.06 -5.31 12.34
C GLU A 110 17.66 -5.46 12.94
N ALA A 111 16.97 -4.37 13.28
CA ALA A 111 15.65 -4.45 13.91
C ALA A 111 14.53 -4.94 12.97
N ASP A 112 14.67 -4.73 11.66
CA ASP A 112 13.58 -4.94 10.70
C ASP A 112 14.02 -5.69 9.43
N PHE A 113 14.73 -4.99 8.54
CA PHE A 113 14.92 -5.44 7.15
C PHE A 113 15.63 -6.78 7.04
N LYS A 114 16.63 -7.03 7.90
CA LYS A 114 17.36 -8.29 7.96
C LYS A 114 16.43 -9.47 8.22
N HIS A 115 15.62 -9.39 9.27
CA HIS A 115 14.72 -10.47 9.69
C HIS A 115 13.69 -10.82 8.61
N VAL A 116 13.13 -9.80 7.95
CA VAL A 116 12.14 -10.03 6.88
C VAL A 116 12.80 -10.62 5.63
N SER A 117 13.98 -10.13 5.25
CA SER A 117 14.73 -10.65 4.10
C SER A 117 15.14 -12.11 4.32
N ASP A 118 15.65 -12.44 5.51
CA ASP A 118 16.03 -13.80 5.88
C ASP A 118 14.83 -14.75 5.89
N ALA A 119 13.67 -14.30 6.37
CA ALA A 119 12.47 -15.13 6.46
C ALA A 119 11.72 -15.30 5.13
N ARG A 120 11.70 -14.26 4.28
CA ARG A 120 10.84 -14.22 3.08
C ARG A 120 11.58 -14.25 1.74
N ALA A 121 12.89 -14.08 1.77
CA ALA A 121 13.75 -14.04 0.59
C ALA A 121 15.06 -14.81 0.82
N ALA A 122 15.02 -15.94 1.53
CA ALA A 122 16.18 -16.77 1.84
C ALA A 122 16.94 -17.27 0.59
N GLN A 123 16.24 -17.36 -0.55
CA GLN A 123 16.79 -17.73 -1.85
C GLN A 123 17.56 -16.61 -2.56
N LEU A 124 17.42 -15.36 -2.11
CA LEU A 124 18.13 -14.22 -2.66
C LEU A 124 19.39 -13.93 -1.82
N PRO A 125 20.46 -13.38 -2.42
CA PRO A 125 21.62 -12.91 -1.65
C PRO A 125 21.18 -11.85 -0.65
N ASN A 126 21.35 -12.15 0.65
CA ASN A 126 21.08 -11.23 1.75
C ASN A 126 22.38 -10.93 2.49
N PRO A 127 22.68 -9.67 2.80
CA PRO A 127 23.86 -9.33 3.58
C PRO A 127 23.73 -9.89 5.00
N GLY A 128 24.75 -10.60 5.47
CA GLY A 128 24.75 -11.20 6.81
C GLY A 128 24.83 -10.16 7.92
N THR A 129 25.49 -9.02 7.64
CA THR A 129 25.65 -7.89 8.55
C THR A 129 25.47 -6.56 7.82
N TYR A 130 25.22 -5.49 8.58
CA TYR A 130 25.16 -4.14 8.01
C TYR A 130 26.46 -3.70 7.30
N ASP A 131 27.63 -4.17 7.75
CA ASP A 131 28.92 -3.81 7.14
C ASP A 131 29.04 -4.29 5.69
N GLU A 132 28.40 -5.40 5.33
CA GLU A 132 28.31 -5.84 3.93
C GLU A 132 27.45 -4.92 3.07
N LEU A 133 26.44 -4.28 3.68
CA LEU A 133 25.53 -3.37 3.00
C LEU A 133 26.10 -1.95 2.89
N ARG A 134 26.96 -1.56 3.84
CA ARG A 134 27.55 -0.22 3.97
C ARG A 134 28.17 0.34 2.68
N PRO A 135 28.91 -0.42 1.86
CA PRO A 135 29.44 0.07 0.58
C PRO A 135 28.36 0.52 -0.42
N TYR A 136 27.18 -0.09 -0.36
CA TYR A 136 26.07 0.17 -1.28
C TYR A 136 25.23 1.39 -0.89
N ILE A 137 25.28 1.82 0.39
CA ILE A 137 24.55 3.00 0.88
C ILE A 137 24.94 4.26 0.11
N SER A 138 26.25 4.47 -0.12
CA SER A 138 26.74 5.64 -0.87
C SER A 138 26.21 5.65 -2.30
N ARG A 139 26.19 4.48 -2.96
CA ARG A 139 25.67 4.33 -4.32
C ARG A 139 24.16 4.54 -4.39
N ALA A 140 23.40 3.98 -3.44
CA ALA A 140 21.96 4.20 -3.35
C ALA A 140 21.64 5.69 -3.19
N ARG A 141 22.33 6.39 -2.28
CA ARG A 141 22.20 7.84 -2.10
C ARG A 141 22.48 8.61 -3.40
N GLN A 142 23.56 8.28 -4.11
CA GLN A 142 23.90 8.93 -5.38
C GLN A 142 22.80 8.76 -6.44
N LEU A 143 22.23 7.56 -6.57
CA LEU A 143 21.14 7.30 -7.50
C LEU A 143 19.88 8.09 -7.10
N ILE A 144 19.53 8.09 -5.81
CA ILE A 144 18.36 8.80 -5.30
C ILE A 144 18.48 10.32 -5.54
N THR A 145 19.66 10.89 -5.27
CA THR A 145 19.93 12.33 -5.44
C THR A 145 20.35 12.70 -6.88
N LYS A 146 20.33 11.78 -7.84
CA LYS A 146 20.65 12.07 -9.25
C LYS A 146 19.75 13.19 -9.77
N GLY A 147 20.31 14.26 -10.32
CA GLY A 147 19.53 15.44 -10.74
C GLY A 147 19.30 16.48 -9.62
N GLY A 148 20.00 16.37 -8.49
CA GLY A 148 20.10 17.41 -7.46
C GLY A 148 19.25 17.16 -6.22
N ASN A 149 17.97 16.78 -6.40
CA ASN A 149 17.04 16.55 -5.27
C ASN A 149 16.47 15.13 -5.27
N PRO A 150 16.31 14.50 -4.09
CA PRO A 150 15.71 13.17 -3.94
C PRO A 150 14.18 13.18 -4.12
N VAL A 151 13.51 14.32 -3.88
CA VAL A 151 12.05 14.44 -3.87
C VAL A 151 11.52 15.02 -5.18
N ILE A 152 10.46 14.42 -5.71
CA ILE A 152 9.67 14.96 -6.83
C ILE A 152 8.20 15.08 -6.41
N ILE A 153 7.63 16.26 -6.63
CA ILE A 153 6.19 16.48 -6.44
C ILE A 153 5.45 16.06 -7.70
N VAL A 154 4.40 15.24 -7.55
CA VAL A 154 3.57 14.73 -8.65
C VAL A 154 2.16 15.30 -8.54
N ASN A 155 1.94 16.43 -9.22
CA ASN A 155 0.69 17.20 -9.17
C ASN A 155 0.04 17.46 -10.55
N GLY A 156 0.69 17.07 -11.65
CA GLY A 156 0.25 17.32 -13.03
C GLY A 156 -0.32 16.08 -13.71
N ASP A 157 -1.15 16.32 -14.73
CA ASP A 157 -1.88 15.32 -15.53
C ASP A 157 -1.29 15.17 -16.94
N SER A 158 -0.27 15.98 -17.20
CA SER A 158 0.55 16.06 -18.39
C SER A 158 1.46 14.88 -18.65
N ASP A 159 1.35 14.11 -19.73
CA ASP A 159 2.52 13.33 -20.19
C ASP A 159 3.75 14.25 -20.31
N LYS A 160 3.55 15.47 -20.84
CA LYS A 160 4.58 16.53 -20.87
C LYS A 160 5.12 16.94 -19.50
N TYR A 161 4.31 16.88 -18.45
CA TYR A 161 4.74 17.19 -17.07
C TYR A 161 5.58 16.05 -16.50
N PHE A 162 5.20 14.79 -16.76
CA PHE A 162 5.99 13.62 -16.37
C PHE A 162 7.30 13.52 -17.15
N GLU A 163 7.28 13.82 -18.45
CA GLU A 163 8.48 13.94 -19.30
C GLU A 163 9.41 15.04 -18.78
N GLN A 164 8.88 16.20 -18.38
CA GLN A 164 9.68 17.27 -17.76
C GLN A 164 10.34 16.86 -16.44
N LEU A 165 9.78 15.87 -15.74
CA LEU A 165 10.30 15.34 -14.48
C LEU A 165 11.14 14.06 -14.68
N ASP A 166 11.39 13.64 -15.93
CA ASP A 166 12.00 12.36 -16.29
C ASP A 166 11.31 11.15 -15.60
N LEU A 167 10.01 11.25 -15.31
CA LEU A 167 9.21 10.25 -14.60
C LEU A 167 8.51 9.23 -15.52
N ASP A 168 9.02 9.05 -16.73
CA ASP A 168 8.62 7.97 -17.62
C ASP A 168 9.42 6.71 -17.25
N PHE A 169 8.80 5.76 -16.54
CA PHE A 169 9.46 4.52 -16.11
C PHE A 169 9.87 3.63 -17.29
N ASP A 170 9.18 3.72 -18.44
CA ASP A 170 9.52 2.95 -19.63
C ASP A 170 10.79 3.50 -20.28
N ARG A 171 10.90 4.82 -20.42
CA ARG A 171 12.00 5.48 -21.14
C ARG A 171 13.18 5.85 -20.25
N THR A 172 12.96 6.20 -18.99
CA THR A 172 14.00 6.66 -18.08
C THR A 172 14.55 5.50 -17.25
N PRO A 173 15.79 5.04 -17.47
CA PRO A 173 16.39 4.04 -16.61
C PRO A 173 16.72 4.63 -15.24
N ASN A 174 16.61 3.82 -14.17
CA ASN A 174 17.03 4.20 -12.82
C ASN A 174 16.29 5.42 -12.26
N VAL A 175 14.96 5.45 -12.38
CA VAL A 175 14.11 6.36 -11.61
C VAL A 175 14.18 5.98 -10.14
N TRP A 176 15.06 6.67 -9.40
CA TRP A 176 15.29 6.48 -7.97
C TRP A 176 14.88 7.74 -7.22
N LYS A 177 13.64 7.80 -6.72
CA LYS A 177 13.03 9.05 -6.22
C LYS A 177 12.01 8.85 -5.11
N ILE A 178 11.90 9.86 -4.25
CA ILE A 178 10.80 10.03 -3.30
C ILE A 178 9.70 10.83 -4.02
N LEU A 179 8.56 10.21 -4.24
CA LEU A 179 7.41 10.83 -4.88
C LEU A 179 6.48 11.39 -3.79
N VAL A 180 6.14 12.66 -3.90
CA VAL A 180 5.12 13.32 -3.08
C VAL A 180 3.97 13.68 -3.99
N GLY A 181 2.78 13.12 -3.81
CA GLY A 181 1.69 13.39 -4.75
C GLY A 181 0.32 13.24 -4.16
N GLY A 182 -0.67 13.66 -4.94
CA GLY A 182 -2.10 13.62 -4.63
C GLY A 182 -2.89 12.58 -5.41
N THR A 183 -4.21 12.75 -5.43
CA THR A 183 -5.24 11.88 -6.06
C THR A 183 -5.01 11.52 -7.54
N LYS A 184 -3.99 12.05 -8.21
CA LYS A 184 -3.71 11.80 -9.64
C LYS A 184 -2.63 10.76 -9.90
N LEU A 185 -1.86 10.37 -8.87
CA LEU A 185 -1.12 9.11 -8.89
C LEU A 185 -2.04 7.87 -9.00
N SER A 186 -3.37 8.06 -8.92
CA SER A 186 -4.36 6.98 -8.81
C SER A 186 -4.97 6.58 -10.16
N ARG A 187 -4.74 7.37 -11.22
CA ARG A 187 -5.36 7.16 -12.54
C ARG A 187 -4.30 7.13 -13.64
N GLY A 188 -4.05 5.96 -14.21
CA GLY A 188 -3.26 5.78 -15.44
C GLY A 188 -1.74 5.85 -15.26
N PHE A 189 -1.23 6.28 -14.11
CA PHE A 189 0.21 6.33 -13.82
C PHE A 189 0.62 5.15 -12.93
N THR A 190 1.44 4.25 -13.46
CA THR A 190 1.99 3.12 -12.70
C THR A 190 3.31 3.53 -12.09
N VAL A 191 3.36 3.63 -10.76
CA VAL A 191 4.64 3.82 -10.06
C VAL A 191 5.36 2.48 -9.98
N GLU A 192 6.58 2.43 -10.51
CA GLU A 192 7.43 1.25 -10.47
C GLU A 192 8.52 1.34 -9.40
N GLY A 193 9.01 0.18 -8.98
CA GLY A 193 10.12 0.09 -8.03
C GLY A 193 9.77 0.49 -6.60
N LEU A 194 8.48 0.57 -6.25
CA LEU A 194 8.01 1.09 -4.98
C LEU A 194 8.37 0.16 -3.82
N THR A 195 9.27 0.60 -2.93
CA THR A 195 9.69 -0.20 -1.76
C THR A 195 9.21 0.38 -0.44
N VAL A 196 9.03 1.69 -0.34
CA VAL A 196 8.54 2.32 0.89
C VAL A 196 7.37 3.22 0.58
N THR A 197 6.29 3.05 1.32
CA THR A 197 5.12 3.90 1.24
C THR A 197 4.83 4.49 2.61
N TYR A 198 4.75 5.81 2.69
CA TYR A 198 4.33 6.57 3.85
C TYR A 198 2.96 7.19 3.60
N TYR A 199 1.95 6.68 4.29
CA TYR A 199 0.55 6.95 3.99
C TYR A 199 -0.22 7.41 5.23
N ARG A 200 -0.68 8.67 5.20
CA ARG A 200 -1.49 9.26 6.28
C ARG A 200 -2.78 9.91 5.79
N ARG A 201 -3.07 9.79 4.49
CA ARG A 201 -4.30 10.37 3.94
C ARG A 201 -5.53 9.54 4.31
N MET A 202 -6.45 10.16 5.04
CA MET A 202 -7.79 9.61 5.22
C MET A 202 -8.67 9.85 3.98
N THR A 203 -9.49 8.86 3.63
CA THR A 203 -10.55 8.97 2.62
C THR A 203 -11.82 8.29 3.13
N ARG A 204 -12.98 8.87 2.84
CA ARG A 204 -14.31 8.30 3.15
C ARG A 204 -14.93 7.52 2.00
N GLN A 205 -14.20 7.32 0.91
CA GLN A 205 -14.67 6.62 -0.28
C GLN A 205 -13.82 5.36 -0.51
N ALA A 206 -14.50 4.21 -0.61
CA ALA A 206 -13.88 2.89 -0.78
C ALA A 206 -13.15 2.80 -2.12
N ASP A 207 -13.74 3.29 -3.21
CA ASP A 207 -13.14 3.31 -4.55
C ASP A 207 -11.75 3.97 -4.56
N THR A 208 -11.62 5.06 -3.80
CA THR A 208 -10.40 5.81 -3.64
C THR A 208 -9.39 5.01 -2.84
N LEU A 209 -9.79 4.38 -1.73
CA LEU A 209 -8.89 3.56 -0.91
C LEU A 209 -8.37 2.33 -1.68
N MET A 210 -9.23 1.68 -2.47
CA MET A 210 -8.85 0.57 -3.35
C MET A 210 -7.81 0.98 -4.40
N GLN A 211 -8.00 2.12 -5.05
CA GLN A 211 -7.02 2.64 -6.01
C GLN A 211 -5.66 2.87 -5.34
N MET A 212 -5.68 3.33 -4.09
CA MET A 212 -4.48 3.64 -3.31
C MET A 212 -3.76 2.37 -2.81
N GLY A 213 -4.45 1.24 -2.67
CA GLY A 213 -3.82 -0.05 -2.36
C GLY A 213 -2.72 -0.46 -3.36
N ARG A 214 -2.82 0.00 -4.61
CA ARG A 214 -1.78 -0.23 -5.65
C ARG A 214 -0.45 0.42 -5.30
N TRP A 215 -0.48 1.44 -4.45
CA TRP A 215 0.69 2.19 -4.00
C TRP A 215 1.36 1.58 -2.78
N PHE A 216 1.08 0.34 -2.43
CA PHE A 216 1.78 -0.28 -1.32
C PHE A 216 3.02 -1.08 -1.77
N GLY A 217 3.21 -1.28 -3.08
CA GLY A 217 4.54 -1.56 -3.63
C GLY A 217 4.95 -3.02 -3.77
N PHE A 218 4.06 -3.98 -3.51
CA PHE A 218 4.35 -5.38 -3.83
C PHE A 218 4.46 -5.58 -5.34
N ARG A 219 5.68 -5.86 -5.76
CA ARG A 219 6.01 -6.33 -7.11
C ARG A 219 6.98 -7.50 -6.97
N PRO A 220 6.95 -8.47 -7.91
CA PRO A 220 7.87 -9.60 -7.89
C PRO A 220 9.34 -9.16 -7.85
N GLY A 221 10.18 -9.91 -7.13
CA GLY A 221 11.64 -9.73 -7.10
C GLY A 221 12.19 -8.97 -5.90
N TYR A 222 11.40 -8.17 -5.20
CA TYR A 222 11.85 -7.41 -3.99
C TYR A 222 10.78 -7.29 -2.90
N GLN A 223 9.81 -8.20 -2.87
CA GLN A 223 8.65 -8.14 -1.96
C GLN A 223 9.06 -8.01 -0.48
N ASP A 224 10.16 -8.65 -0.10
CA ASP A 224 10.72 -8.61 1.25
C ASP A 224 11.21 -7.22 1.68
N LEU A 225 11.55 -6.35 0.71
CA LEU A 225 12.02 -4.98 0.94
C LEU A 225 10.87 -3.97 1.09
N VAL A 226 9.62 -4.40 0.88
CA VAL A 226 8.46 -3.51 0.90
C VAL A 226 8.06 -3.15 2.32
N ARG A 227 7.88 -1.85 2.61
CA ARG A 227 7.37 -1.33 3.89
C ARG A 227 6.26 -0.30 3.70
N LEU A 228 5.17 -0.50 4.42
CA LEU A 228 4.02 0.41 4.49
C LEU A 228 4.00 1.07 5.88
N TYR A 229 4.34 2.34 5.92
CA TYR A 229 4.15 3.23 7.05
C TYR A 229 2.76 3.84 6.97
N ILE A 230 1.88 3.53 7.91
CA ILE A 230 0.46 3.88 7.81
C ILE A 230 -0.10 4.44 9.11
N GLY A 231 -0.84 5.55 8.99
CA GLY A 231 -1.55 6.19 10.09
C GLY A 231 -2.59 5.27 10.74
N ARG A 232 -2.46 5.04 12.04
CA ARG A 232 -3.39 4.22 12.84
C ARG A 232 -4.33 5.06 13.70
N GLN A 233 -4.06 6.35 13.84
CA GLN A 233 -4.85 7.30 14.63
C GLN A 233 -4.98 8.65 13.90
N GLU A 234 -5.43 8.63 12.65
CA GLU A 234 -5.59 9.87 11.88
C GLU A 234 -6.87 10.62 12.30
N PRO A 235 -6.83 11.94 12.51
CA PRO A 235 -8.02 12.71 12.88
C PRO A 235 -9.15 12.57 11.85
N MET A 236 -10.31 12.06 12.26
CA MET A 236 -11.50 11.95 11.41
C MET A 236 -12.51 13.05 11.72
N THR A 237 -12.69 13.34 13.01
CA THR A 237 -13.48 14.44 13.54
C THR A 237 -12.72 15.11 14.69
N LYS A 238 -13.32 16.11 15.35
CA LYS A 238 -12.70 16.73 16.53
C LYS A 238 -12.54 15.77 17.72
N THR A 239 -13.29 14.66 17.74
CA THR A 239 -13.38 13.74 18.89
C THR A 239 -13.13 12.29 18.49
N SER A 240 -12.79 12.01 17.24
CA SER A 240 -12.57 10.64 16.76
C SER A 240 -11.43 10.55 15.76
N THR A 241 -10.74 9.42 15.80
CA THR A 241 -9.65 9.06 14.90
C THR A 241 -10.06 7.89 14.01
N ALA A 242 -9.29 7.66 12.95
CA ALA A 242 -9.43 6.55 12.03
C ALA A 242 -8.13 5.73 12.01
N ASP A 243 -8.27 4.42 12.04
CA ASP A 243 -7.20 3.50 11.68
C ASP A 243 -7.24 3.27 10.17
N LEU A 244 -6.25 3.81 9.43
CA LEU A 244 -6.22 3.68 7.98
C LEU A 244 -5.87 2.27 7.52
N TYR A 245 -5.20 1.48 8.37
CA TYR A 245 -4.88 0.10 8.06
C TYR A 245 -6.12 -0.80 8.22
N GLU A 246 -6.89 -0.61 9.30
CA GLU A 246 -8.20 -1.25 9.46
C GLU A 246 -9.14 -0.87 8.31
N ALA A 247 -9.14 0.41 7.92
CA ALA A 247 -9.90 0.88 6.77
C ALA A 247 -9.55 0.10 5.49
N PHE A 248 -8.25 -0.14 5.26
CA PHE A 248 -7.80 -0.90 4.11
C PHE A 248 -8.23 -2.37 4.17
N GLU A 249 -8.08 -3.01 5.33
CA GLU A 249 -8.52 -4.39 5.56
C GLU A 249 -10.03 -4.55 5.33
N ALA A 250 -10.84 -3.64 5.86
CA ALA A 250 -12.29 -3.64 5.68
C ALA A 250 -12.68 -3.55 4.19
N ILE A 251 -12.01 -2.68 3.43
CA ILE A 251 -12.28 -2.54 2.00
C ILE A 251 -11.81 -3.75 1.19
N CYS A 252 -10.72 -4.41 1.57
CA CYS A 252 -10.35 -5.69 0.97
C CYS A 252 -11.43 -6.76 1.19
N ARG A 253 -12.02 -6.84 2.39
CA ARG A 253 -13.15 -7.75 2.66
C ARG A 253 -14.39 -7.39 1.86
N ASP A 254 -14.74 -6.10 1.80
CA ASP A 254 -15.88 -5.63 1.01
C ASP A 254 -15.74 -6.04 -0.47
N GLU A 255 -14.53 -5.93 -1.01
CA GLU A 255 -14.25 -6.34 -2.39
C GLU A 255 -14.34 -7.86 -2.59
N GLU A 256 -13.78 -8.66 -1.68
CA GLU A 256 -13.83 -10.12 -1.79
C GLU A 256 -15.25 -10.65 -1.68
N LEU A 257 -16.07 -10.09 -0.79
CA LEU A 257 -17.50 -10.36 -0.72
C LEU A 257 -18.21 -9.97 -2.01
N PHE A 258 -17.92 -8.78 -2.56
CA PHE A 258 -18.50 -8.36 -3.83
C PHE A 258 -18.11 -9.29 -4.99
N ARG A 259 -16.86 -9.75 -5.04
CA ARG A 259 -16.42 -10.76 -6.02
C ARG A 259 -17.16 -12.08 -5.85
N ALA A 260 -17.40 -12.52 -4.62
CA ALA A 260 -18.17 -13.72 -4.33
C ALA A 260 -19.63 -13.57 -4.78
N GLU A 261 -20.25 -12.41 -4.54
CA GLU A 261 -21.58 -12.09 -5.06
C GLU A 261 -21.60 -12.12 -6.59
N LEU A 262 -20.59 -11.59 -7.28
CA LEU A 262 -20.55 -11.62 -8.75
C LEU A 262 -20.43 -13.04 -9.35
N LYS A 263 -19.95 -14.03 -8.59
CA LYS A 263 -19.84 -15.42 -9.09
C LYS A 263 -21.20 -16.03 -9.43
N GLN A 264 -22.29 -15.58 -8.81
CA GLN A 264 -23.64 -16.09 -9.08
C GLN A 264 -24.08 -15.85 -10.53
N TYR A 265 -23.54 -14.82 -11.20
CA TYR A 265 -23.85 -14.52 -12.59
C TYR A 265 -22.98 -15.29 -13.60
N SER A 266 -22.02 -16.08 -13.13
CA SER A 266 -21.11 -16.83 -14.00
C SER A 266 -21.66 -18.21 -14.41
N GLU A 267 -22.68 -18.71 -13.70
CA GLU A 267 -23.29 -20.01 -14.00
C GLU A 267 -24.19 -19.90 -15.23
N LEU A 268 -23.94 -20.78 -16.21
CA LEU A 268 -24.70 -20.85 -17.45
C LEU A 268 -25.60 -22.09 -17.44
N VAL A 269 -26.88 -21.89 -17.77
CA VAL A 269 -27.85 -22.96 -18.05
C VAL A 269 -28.29 -22.80 -19.49
N ASP A 270 -28.14 -23.86 -20.29
CA ASP A 270 -28.44 -23.85 -21.73
C ASP A 270 -27.77 -22.71 -22.52
N GLY A 271 -26.53 -22.37 -22.14
CA GLY A 271 -25.73 -21.31 -22.77
C GLY A 271 -26.16 -19.88 -22.44
N LYS A 272 -27.05 -19.69 -21.46
CA LYS A 272 -27.47 -18.38 -20.95
C LYS A 272 -27.15 -18.24 -19.46
N PRO A 273 -26.87 -17.03 -18.94
CA PRO A 273 -26.72 -16.80 -17.51
C PRO A 273 -27.96 -17.27 -16.76
N GLN A 274 -27.77 -18.04 -15.68
CA GLN A 274 -28.86 -18.54 -14.84
C GLN A 274 -29.63 -17.40 -14.17
N VAL A 275 -28.92 -16.35 -13.76
CA VAL A 275 -29.46 -15.11 -13.21
C VAL A 275 -28.71 -13.92 -13.79
N VAL A 276 -29.39 -12.80 -13.96
CA VAL A 276 -28.74 -11.53 -14.35
C VAL A 276 -28.86 -10.48 -13.24
N PRO A 277 -27.94 -9.48 -13.19
CA PRO A 277 -28.00 -8.40 -12.21
C PRO A 277 -29.30 -7.59 -12.21
N ALA A 278 -30.07 -7.63 -13.30
CA ALA A 278 -31.37 -6.97 -13.39
C ALA A 278 -32.50 -7.73 -12.65
N GLU A 279 -32.34 -9.04 -12.45
CA GLU A 279 -33.28 -9.91 -11.73
C GLU A 279 -32.91 -9.99 -10.25
N VAL A 280 -31.61 -10.18 -9.98
CA VAL A 280 -31.05 -10.24 -8.63
C VAL A 280 -29.93 -9.19 -8.57
N PRO A 281 -30.16 -8.02 -7.95
CA PRO A 281 -29.12 -7.01 -7.83
C PRO A 281 -27.96 -7.47 -6.93
N PRO A 282 -26.70 -7.18 -7.28
CA PRO A 282 -25.57 -7.59 -6.46
C PRO A 282 -25.50 -6.77 -5.18
N LEU A 283 -25.20 -7.44 -4.07
CA LEU A 283 -25.02 -6.80 -2.78
C LEU A 283 -23.60 -6.24 -2.66
N VAL A 284 -23.50 -5.01 -2.15
CA VAL A 284 -22.22 -4.36 -1.85
C VAL A 284 -22.08 -4.28 -0.34
N ALA A 285 -21.14 -5.04 0.20
CA ALA A 285 -20.84 -5.00 1.63
C ALA A 285 -20.25 -3.63 2.02
N GLN A 286 -20.50 -3.23 3.27
CA GLN A 286 -19.93 -2.04 3.87
C GLN A 286 -19.53 -2.35 5.32
N HIS A 287 -18.33 -2.88 5.54
CA HIS A 287 -17.87 -3.24 6.89
C HIS A 287 -17.65 -2.02 7.81
N LEU A 288 -17.19 -0.89 7.28
CA LEU A 288 -16.99 0.33 8.04
C LEU A 288 -18.05 1.39 7.71
N PRO A 289 -18.91 1.81 8.68
CA PRO A 289 -20.02 2.73 8.42
C PRO A 289 -19.62 4.09 7.82
N TRP A 290 -18.40 4.54 8.12
CA TRP A 290 -17.87 5.84 7.71
C TRP A 290 -17.18 5.83 6.33
N ILE A 291 -16.94 4.65 5.75
CA ILE A 291 -16.41 4.50 4.39
C ILE A 291 -17.54 4.09 3.46
N LYS A 292 -17.87 4.94 2.49
CA LYS A 292 -18.93 4.66 1.52
C LYS A 292 -18.38 3.92 0.30
N PRO A 293 -19.12 2.95 -0.28
CA PRO A 293 -18.69 2.23 -1.46
C PRO A 293 -18.33 3.16 -2.64
N SER A 294 -19.10 4.22 -2.83
CA SER A 294 -18.89 5.23 -3.87
C SER A 294 -19.41 6.60 -3.43
N ALA A 295 -19.20 7.61 -4.27
CA ALA A 295 -19.72 8.96 -4.03
C ALA A 295 -21.25 8.96 -3.98
N ARG A 296 -21.84 9.80 -3.12
CA ARG A 296 -23.31 9.84 -2.89
C ARG A 296 -24.12 10.08 -4.17
N ASN A 297 -23.61 10.89 -5.09
CA ASN A 297 -24.24 11.15 -6.38
C ASN A 297 -24.24 9.95 -7.35
N LYS A 298 -23.45 8.90 -7.06
CA LYS A 298 -23.41 7.65 -7.82
C LYS A 298 -24.26 6.54 -7.21
N MET A 299 -24.90 6.79 -6.05
CA MET A 299 -25.67 5.80 -5.29
C MET A 299 -27.18 6.10 -5.30
N PHE A 300 -27.69 6.73 -6.36
CA PHE A 300 -29.08 7.20 -6.43
C PHE A 300 -30.11 6.06 -6.41
N ASN A 301 -29.77 4.89 -6.94
CA ASN A 301 -30.58 3.67 -6.91
C ASN A 301 -30.16 2.69 -5.81
N ALA A 302 -29.27 3.09 -4.89
CA ALA A 302 -28.79 2.19 -3.85
C ALA A 302 -29.80 2.14 -2.69
N GLU A 303 -30.25 0.94 -2.36
CA GLU A 303 -31.10 0.68 -1.20
C GLU A 303 -30.27 0.07 -0.07
N LEU A 304 -30.45 0.59 1.15
CA LEU A 304 -29.75 0.06 2.32
C LEU A 304 -30.50 -1.17 2.82
N VAL A 305 -29.88 -2.34 2.69
CA VAL A 305 -30.43 -3.61 3.18
C VAL A 305 -29.53 -4.11 4.32
N GLU A 306 -30.12 -4.38 5.49
CA GLU A 306 -29.42 -5.03 6.60
C GLU A 306 -29.61 -6.54 6.49
N ILE A 307 -28.51 -7.29 6.36
CA ILE A 307 -28.54 -8.74 6.32
C ILE A 307 -27.76 -9.26 7.53
N ARG A 308 -28.44 -10.02 8.39
CA ARG A 308 -27.82 -10.72 9.52
C ARG A 308 -27.62 -12.17 9.12
N SER A 309 -26.38 -12.58 8.87
CA SER A 309 -26.06 -13.98 8.54
C SER A 309 -25.15 -14.59 9.60
N PRO A 310 -25.67 -15.41 10.54
CA PRO A 310 -24.82 -16.29 11.32
C PRO A 310 -24.52 -17.53 10.44
N GLY A 311 -23.31 -17.60 9.88
CA GLY A 311 -22.74 -18.79 9.24
C GLY A 311 -23.63 -19.47 8.18
N LYS A 312 -23.86 -18.78 7.05
CA LYS A 312 -24.67 -19.17 5.87
C LYS A 312 -25.36 -20.56 5.91
N ALA A 313 -26.67 -20.54 6.15
CA ALA A 313 -27.66 -21.02 5.17
C ALA A 313 -28.69 -19.88 4.98
N ILE A 314 -28.98 -19.53 3.72
CA ILE A 314 -30.08 -18.63 3.37
C ILE A 314 -31.12 -19.49 2.66
N GLU A 315 -32.17 -19.90 3.37
CA GLU A 315 -33.47 -20.20 2.76
C GLU A 315 -34.48 -19.21 3.35
N PRO A 316 -34.99 -18.27 2.54
CA PRO A 316 -36.42 -17.95 2.62
C PRO A 316 -36.99 -17.75 1.20
N SER A 317 -38.25 -17.99 0.86
CA SER A 317 -39.49 -18.08 1.62
C SER A 317 -40.59 -18.47 0.62
N VAL A 318 -41.50 -19.36 0.99
CA VAL A 318 -42.82 -19.40 0.30
C VAL A 318 -43.78 -18.58 1.15
N TYR A 319 -44.46 -17.62 0.53
CA TYR A 319 -45.71 -17.08 1.07
C TYR A 319 -46.84 -17.94 0.49
N PRO A 320 -47.83 -18.39 1.28
CA PRO A 320 -48.89 -19.24 0.75
C PRO A 320 -49.74 -18.46 -0.24
N GLU A 321 -49.95 -19.03 -1.44
CA GLU A 321 -50.77 -18.40 -2.48
C GLU A 321 -52.29 -18.56 -2.25
N SER A 322 -52.73 -19.38 -1.29
CA SER A 322 -54.15 -19.47 -0.90
C SER A 322 -54.37 -20.09 0.48
N ALA A 323 -55.50 -19.75 1.12
CA ALA A 323 -55.93 -20.27 2.41
C ALA A 323 -56.42 -21.73 2.36
N ASP A 324 -56.55 -22.33 1.17
CA ASP A 324 -57.06 -23.70 0.98
C ASP A 324 -55.96 -24.78 0.97
N ALA A 325 -54.71 -24.40 1.31
CA ALA A 325 -53.56 -25.32 1.37
C ALA A 325 -53.03 -25.57 2.80
N LEU A 326 -53.88 -25.41 3.82
CA LEU A 326 -53.64 -25.85 5.20
C LEU A 326 -54.56 -27.01 5.57
#